data_AF-A0A433DLA5-F1
#
_entry.id   AF-A0A433DLA5-F1
#
_cell.length_a   1.000
_cell.length_b   1.000
_cell.length_c   1.000
_cell.angle_alpha   90.00
_cell.angle_beta   90.00
_cell.angle_gamma   90.00
#
_symmetry.space_group_name_H-M   'P 1'
#
loop_
_entity.id
_entity.type
_entity.pdbx_description
1 polymer ?
#
loop_
_entity_poly.entity_id
_entity_poly.type
_entity_poly.pdbx_seq_one_letter_code
_entity_poly.pdbx_strand_id
1 'polypeptide(L)'
;MKLCANSLYGLTGIAGRKLASLTVTTSVTASGRNMIEWAKSMIESMFTIAKGKKHNAQIVYGDTDSVMVSFGPILVADTIELSKRAAGLLSNISSCHETLNFEWAFMPFLLVGKKRYAGLTGVNNSLVIKDIQTCLKILFARLQGGLDIMMMHIKDKICELLQGKLDPVTFAITKQ
;
A
#
# COMPACT_ATOMS: atom_id res chain seq x y z
N MET A 1 -8.16 -14.62 17.41
CA MET A 1 -9.46 -13.97 17.12
C MET A 1 -9.66 -13.62 15.64
N LYS A 2 -8.69 -12.96 14.96
CA LYS A 2 -8.79 -12.58 13.53
C LYS A 2 -9.13 -13.74 12.58
N LEU A 3 -8.49 -14.90 12.75
CA LEU A 3 -8.74 -16.08 11.91
C LEU A 3 -10.21 -16.54 12.00
N CYS A 4 -10.76 -16.64 13.21
CA CYS A 4 -12.15 -17.10 13.41
C CYS A 4 -13.16 -16.15 12.78
N ALA A 5 -12.98 -14.84 12.93
CA ALA A 5 -13.87 -13.83 12.33
C ALA A 5 -13.82 -13.87 10.80
N ASN A 6 -12.61 -13.94 10.22
CA ASN A 6 -12.43 -14.04 8.78
C ASN A 6 -13.00 -15.35 8.21
N SER A 7 -12.85 -16.46 8.94
CA SER A 7 -13.42 -17.75 8.56
C SER A 7 -14.95 -17.75 8.64
N LEU A 8 -15.53 -17.08 9.63
CA LEU A 8 -16.99 -16.94 9.73
C LEU A 8 -17.55 -16.14 8.55
N TYR A 9 -16.91 -15.03 8.19
CA TYR A 9 -17.22 -14.29 6.95
C TYR A 9 -17.04 -15.17 5.70
N GLY A 10 -15.97 -15.95 5.61
CA GLY A 10 -15.74 -16.88 4.51
C GLY A 10 -16.86 -17.93 4.40
N LEU A 11 -17.38 -18.41 5.53
CA LEU A 11 -18.45 -19.41 5.57
C LEU A 11 -19.77 -18.89 5.00
N THR A 12 -20.08 -17.59 5.17
CA THR A 12 -21.31 -17.00 4.61
C THR A 12 -21.27 -16.86 3.08
N GLY A 13 -20.07 -16.84 2.49
CA GLY A 13 -19.88 -16.75 1.03
C GLY A 13 -19.93 -18.09 0.28
N ILE A 14 -19.95 -19.23 0.98
CA ILE A 14 -19.95 -20.56 0.36
C ILE A 14 -21.39 -21.03 0.14
N ALA A 15 -21.82 -21.09 -1.12
CA ALA A 15 -23.13 -21.61 -1.49
C ALA A 15 -23.36 -23.05 -0.95
N GLY A 16 -24.57 -23.34 -0.48
CA GLY A 16 -24.96 -24.67 0.00
C GLY A 16 -24.58 -24.99 1.45
N ARG A 17 -23.99 -24.06 2.21
CA ARG A 17 -23.79 -24.21 3.66
C ARG A 17 -24.97 -23.62 4.45
N LYS A 18 -25.20 -24.12 5.68
CA LYS A 18 -26.32 -23.68 6.55
C LYS A 18 -26.36 -22.18 6.86
N LEU A 19 -25.21 -21.50 6.79
CA LEU A 19 -25.07 -20.07 7.08
C LEU A 19 -24.75 -19.24 5.83
N ALA A 20 -24.97 -19.79 4.63
CA ALA A 20 -24.71 -19.09 3.37
C ALA A 20 -25.65 -17.88 3.22
N SER A 21 -25.08 -16.69 3.03
CA SER A 21 -25.82 -15.47 2.75
C SER A 21 -25.03 -14.59 1.80
N LEU A 22 -25.33 -14.73 0.51
CA LEU A 22 -24.67 -13.97 -0.54
C LEU A 22 -24.85 -12.46 -0.32
N THR A 23 -26.03 -12.03 0.14
CA THR A 23 -26.35 -10.62 0.43
C THR A 23 -25.39 -10.02 1.46
N VAL A 24 -25.07 -10.76 2.52
CA VAL A 24 -24.11 -10.31 3.55
C VAL A 24 -22.71 -10.22 2.95
N THR A 25 -22.26 -11.26 2.24
CA THR A 25 -20.93 -11.27 1.60
C THR A 25 -20.77 -10.12 0.59
N THR A 26 -21.78 -9.87 -0.24
CA THR A 26 -21.76 -8.77 -1.22
C THR A 26 -21.78 -7.40 -0.55
N SER A 27 -22.56 -7.25 0.53
CA SER A 27 -22.63 -5.99 1.29
C SER A 27 -21.29 -5.64 1.92
N VAL A 28 -20.67 -6.58 2.63
CA VAL A 28 -19.34 -6.38 3.26
C VAL A 28 -18.28 -6.05 2.20
N THR A 29 -18.27 -6.76 1.07
CA THR A 29 -17.29 -6.51 0.00
C THR A 29 -17.52 -5.13 -0.65
N ALA A 30 -18.78 -4.72 -0.82
CA ALA A 30 -19.11 -3.39 -1.35
C ALA A 30 -18.69 -2.28 -0.38
N SER A 31 -18.97 -2.44 0.91
CA SER A 31 -18.54 -1.49 1.95
C SER A 31 -17.03 -1.31 1.96
N GLY A 32 -16.24 -2.40 1.91
CA GLY A 32 -14.78 -2.30 1.86
C GLY A 32 -14.25 -1.53 0.64
N ARG A 33 -14.86 -1.73 -0.54
CA ARG A 33 -14.50 -0.95 -1.74
C ARG A 33 -14.83 0.53 -1.58
N ASN A 34 -16.01 0.83 -1.05
CA ASN A 34 -16.44 2.22 -0.82
C ASN A 34 -15.52 2.93 0.18
N MET A 35 -15.05 2.23 1.22
CA MET A 35 -14.09 2.77 2.18
C MET A 35 -12.76 3.13 1.53
N ILE A 36 -12.23 2.29 0.63
CA ILE A 36 -10.99 2.59 -0.10
C ILE A 36 -11.17 3.83 -1.00
N GLU A 37 -12.28 3.92 -1.74
CA GLU A 37 -12.55 5.06 -2.62
C GLU A 37 -12.77 6.36 -1.83
N TRP A 38 -13.43 6.25 -0.68
CA TRP A 38 -13.60 7.36 0.25
C TRP A 38 -12.25 7.84 0.81
N ALA A 39 -11.41 6.92 1.29
CA ALA A 39 -10.08 7.25 1.79
C ALA A 39 -9.22 7.91 0.70
N LYS A 40 -9.31 7.42 -0.54
CA LYS A 40 -8.67 8.02 -1.70
C LYS A 40 -9.10 9.47 -1.92
N SER A 41 -10.41 9.69 -2.07
CA SER A 41 -10.97 11.02 -2.31
C SER A 41 -10.58 12.00 -1.20
N MET A 42 -10.58 11.53 0.05
CA MET A 42 -10.23 12.36 1.19
C MET A 42 -8.74 12.72 1.20
N ILE A 43 -7.84 11.76 1.02
CA ILE A 43 -6.39 12.03 0.99
C ILE A 43 -6.01 12.96 -0.17
N GLU A 44 -6.49 12.68 -1.38
CA GLU A 44 -6.19 13.49 -2.56
C GLU A 44 -6.74 14.92 -2.43
N SER A 45 -7.91 15.09 -1.80
CA SER A 45 -8.48 16.43 -1.54
C SER A 45 -7.78 17.18 -0.41
N MET A 46 -7.26 16.51 0.62
CA MET A 46 -6.62 17.14 1.77
C MET A 46 -5.16 17.52 1.50
N PHE A 47 -4.45 16.69 0.75
CA PHE A 47 -3.03 16.84 0.49
C PHE A 47 -2.79 17.28 -0.96
N THR A 48 -3.19 18.51 -1.26
CA THR A 48 -3.02 19.12 -2.59
C THR A 48 -2.19 20.39 -2.51
N ILE A 49 -1.55 20.76 -3.62
CA ILE A 49 -0.82 22.02 -3.79
C ILE A 49 -1.73 23.22 -3.53
N ALA A 50 -3.01 23.15 -3.93
CA ALA A 50 -3.98 24.21 -3.67
C ALA A 50 -4.20 24.48 -2.16
N LYS A 51 -3.90 23.50 -1.29
CA LYS A 51 -3.96 23.60 0.18
C LYS A 51 -2.58 23.84 0.81
N GLY A 52 -1.61 24.30 0.02
CA GLY A 52 -0.26 24.68 0.48
C GLY A 52 0.69 23.50 0.69
N LYS A 53 0.45 22.34 0.05
CA LYS A 53 1.42 21.22 0.06
C LYS A 53 2.42 21.35 -1.08
N LYS A 54 3.61 20.77 -0.91
CA LYS A 54 4.66 20.78 -1.95
C LYS A 54 4.23 20.02 -3.20
N HIS A 55 3.48 18.93 -3.04
CA HIS A 55 2.99 18.09 -4.12
C HIS A 55 1.55 17.64 -3.84
N ASN A 56 0.88 17.18 -4.89
CA ASN A 56 -0.40 16.51 -4.77
C ASN A 56 -0.18 15.06 -4.33
N ALA A 57 -0.88 14.64 -3.29
CA ALA A 57 -0.92 13.24 -2.91
C ALA A 57 -1.72 12.45 -3.96
N GLN A 58 -1.28 11.22 -4.23
CA GLN A 58 -1.95 10.30 -5.12
C GLN A 58 -1.97 8.90 -4.52
N ILE A 59 -3.11 8.22 -4.57
CA ILE A 59 -3.14 6.80 -4.18
C ILE A 59 -2.67 5.94 -5.34
N VAL A 60 -1.61 5.18 -5.12
CA VAL A 60 -1.04 4.29 -6.16
C VAL A 60 -1.49 2.85 -6.04
N TYR A 61 -1.96 2.44 -4.86
CA TYR A 61 -2.42 1.09 -4.64
C TYR A 61 -3.37 1.04 -3.46
N GLY A 62 -4.33 0.12 -3.52
CA GLY A 62 -5.24 -0.21 -2.41
C GLY A 62 -5.54 -1.70 -2.41
N ASP A 63 -5.48 -2.32 -1.24
CA ASP A 63 -5.78 -3.75 -1.04
C ASP A 63 -6.55 -3.93 0.26
N THR A 64 -7.84 -4.22 0.13
CA THR A 64 -8.77 -4.61 1.20
C THR A 64 -8.88 -3.60 2.35
N ASP A 65 -7.88 -3.55 3.22
CA ASP A 65 -7.77 -2.77 4.45
C ASP A 65 -6.57 -1.81 4.44
N SER A 66 -5.88 -1.69 3.30
CA SER A 66 -4.66 -0.89 3.18
C SER A 66 -4.68 0.00 1.94
N VAL A 67 -4.13 1.21 2.08
CA VAL A 67 -3.92 2.15 0.97
C VAL A 67 -2.47 2.62 0.95
N MET A 68 -1.91 2.72 -0.25
CA MET A 68 -0.56 3.22 -0.49
C MET A 68 -0.63 4.58 -1.17
N VAL A 69 -0.08 5.58 -0.49
CA VAL A 69 -0.14 6.98 -0.90
C VAL A 69 1.24 7.46 -1.31
N SER A 70 1.35 8.06 -2.49
CA SER A 70 2.48 8.87 -2.87
C SER A 70 2.25 10.31 -2.48
N PHE A 71 3.22 10.93 -1.80
CA PHE A 71 3.22 12.37 -1.52
C PHE A 71 4.18 13.16 -2.43
N GLY A 72 4.58 12.56 -3.55
CA GLY A 72 5.58 13.10 -4.48
C GLY A 72 7.03 12.87 -4.03
N PRO A 73 8.01 13.54 -4.69
CA PRO A 73 9.43 13.41 -4.39
C PRO A 73 9.81 14.18 -3.12
N ILE A 74 9.57 13.54 -1.97
CA ILE A 74 9.90 14.07 -0.65
C ILE A 74 10.69 13.05 0.16
N LEU A 75 11.37 13.53 1.20
CA LEU A 75 12.15 12.69 2.10
C LEU A 75 11.26 11.64 2.79
N VAL A 76 11.87 10.51 3.14
CA VAL A 76 11.20 9.43 3.88
C VAL A 76 10.66 9.93 5.22
N ALA A 77 11.42 10.74 5.94
CA ALA A 77 11.01 11.30 7.22
C ALA A 77 9.72 12.14 7.08
N ASP A 78 9.70 13.07 6.13
CA ASP A 78 8.53 13.90 5.82
C ASP A 78 7.33 13.05 5.39
N THR A 79 7.58 11.99 4.61
CA THR A 79 6.52 11.06 4.18
C THR A 79 5.90 10.34 5.37
N ILE A 80 6.71 9.84 6.31
CA ILE A 80 6.23 9.18 7.52
C ILE A 80 5.37 10.14 8.34
N GLU A 81 5.82 11.39 8.53
CA GLU A 81 5.07 12.40 9.28
C GLU A 81 3.74 12.74 8.61
N LEU A 82 3.74 13.02 7.31
CA LEU A 82 2.53 13.29 6.54
C LEU A 82 1.54 12.13 6.58
N SER A 83 2.04 10.90 6.56
CA SER A 83 1.20 9.70 6.59
C SER A 83 0.57 9.47 7.95
N LYS A 84 1.33 9.65 9.04
CA LYS A 84 0.78 9.63 10.40
C LYS A 84 -0.29 10.71 10.57
N ARG A 85 -0.05 11.91 10.05
CA ARG A 85 -1.03 13.00 10.05
C ARG A 85 -2.28 12.65 9.23
N ALA A 86 -2.10 12.08 8.04
CA ALA A 86 -3.23 11.64 7.20
C ALA A 86 -4.07 10.58 7.92
N ALA A 87 -3.42 9.57 8.52
CA ALA A 87 -4.07 8.51 9.27
C ALA A 87 -4.87 9.05 10.47
N GLY A 88 -4.28 9.97 11.25
CA GLY A 88 -4.95 10.62 12.38
C GLY A 88 -6.13 11.50 11.94
N LEU A 89 -5.99 12.24 10.83
CA LEU A 89 -7.07 13.07 10.29
C LEU A 89 -8.25 12.21 9.82
N LEU A 90 -7.98 11.11 9.10
CA LEU A 90 -9.03 10.21 8.64
C LEU A 90 -9.75 9.50 9.79
N SER A 91 -9.00 9.07 10.81
CA SER A 91 -9.55 8.40 12.00
C SER A 91 -10.46 9.31 12.83
N ASN A 92 -10.23 10.63 12.79
CA ASN A 92 -11.04 11.61 13.53
C ASN A 92 -12.32 12.03 12.80
N ILE A 93 -12.55 11.58 11.57
CA ILE A 93 -13.78 11.91 10.84
C ILE A 93 -14.91 11.07 11.44
N SER A 94 -16.00 11.72 11.85
CA SER A 94 -17.13 11.09 12.56
C SER A 94 -17.84 9.98 11.80
N SER A 95 -17.69 9.92 10.46
CA SER A 95 -18.22 8.85 9.61
C SER A 95 -17.30 7.63 9.51
N CYS A 96 -16.07 7.72 10.03
CA CYS A 96 -15.11 6.63 10.04
C CYS A 96 -15.21 5.88 11.37
N HIS A 97 -15.68 4.63 11.32
CA HIS A 97 -15.78 3.77 12.51
C HIS A 97 -14.48 3.01 12.81
N GLU A 98 -13.43 3.26 12.04
CA GLU A 98 -12.19 2.49 12.08
C GLU A 98 -10.98 3.40 12.21
N THR A 99 -10.03 2.98 13.05
CA THR A 99 -8.78 3.71 13.27
C THR A 99 -7.79 3.33 12.19
N LEU A 100 -7.32 4.31 11.42
CA LEU A 100 -6.25 4.13 10.46
C LEU A 100 -4.91 4.40 11.12
N ASN A 101 -3.96 3.50 10.90
CA ASN A 101 -2.61 3.56 11.42
C ASN A 101 -1.59 3.57 10.29
N PHE A 102 -0.53 4.34 10.44
CA PHE A 102 0.62 4.24 9.55
C PHE A 102 1.37 2.93 9.84
N GLU A 103 1.67 2.14 8.80
CA GLU A 103 2.40 0.87 8.95
C GLU A 103 3.84 1.00 8.42
N TRP A 104 4.00 1.30 7.12
CA TRP A 104 5.32 1.36 6.47
C TRP A 104 5.44 2.50 5.48
N ALA A 105 6.64 3.06 5.36
CA ALA A 105 7.02 3.92 4.25
C ALA A 105 8.08 3.20 3.41
N PHE A 106 7.90 3.19 2.09
CA PHE A 106 8.79 2.52 1.15
C PHE A 106 9.59 3.52 0.33
N MET A 107 10.91 3.30 0.30
CA MET A 107 11.81 3.99 -0.62
C MET A 107 13.07 3.13 -0.84
N PRO A 108 13.27 2.55 -2.05
CA PRO A 108 12.36 2.55 -3.19
C PRO A 108 11.21 1.53 -3.07
N PHE A 109 10.21 1.69 -3.94
CA PHE A 109 9.03 0.83 -4.03
C PHE A 109 8.78 0.36 -5.47
N LEU A 110 8.43 -0.91 -5.64
CA LEU A 110 8.10 -1.55 -6.89
C LEU A 110 6.75 -2.25 -6.78
N LEU A 111 5.75 -1.74 -7.49
CA LEU A 111 4.46 -2.39 -7.67
C LEU A 111 4.44 -3.15 -8.99
N VAL A 112 4.28 -4.47 -8.92
CA VAL A 112 4.22 -5.35 -10.09
C VAL A 112 2.76 -5.66 -10.46
N GLY A 113 1.90 -5.76 -9.45
CA GLY A 113 0.47 -5.97 -9.63
C GLY A 113 -0.26 -6.18 -8.32
N LYS A 114 -1.52 -6.63 -8.40
CA LYS A 114 -2.33 -6.92 -7.21
C LYS A 114 -1.62 -7.96 -6.33
N LYS A 115 -1.40 -7.60 -5.07
CA LYS A 115 -0.70 -8.39 -4.03
C LYS A 115 0.74 -8.80 -4.40
N ARG A 116 1.35 -8.09 -5.36
CA ARG A 116 2.68 -8.37 -5.90
C ARG A 116 3.49 -7.08 -5.90
N TYR A 117 4.27 -6.89 -4.85
CA TYR A 117 5.10 -5.69 -4.70
C TYR A 117 6.33 -5.98 -3.86
N ALA A 118 7.36 -5.16 -4.04
CA ALA A 118 8.57 -5.18 -3.24
C ALA A 118 8.96 -3.75 -2.89
N GLY A 119 9.50 -3.54 -1.69
CA GLY A 119 10.00 -2.22 -1.31
C GLY A 119 10.93 -2.29 -0.11
N LEU A 120 11.84 -1.32 -0.04
CA LEU A 120 12.71 -1.15 1.12
C LEU A 120 12.03 -0.22 2.12
N THR A 121 11.88 -0.66 3.37
CA THR A 121 11.26 0.16 4.40
C THR A 121 12.20 1.28 4.83
N GLY A 122 11.71 2.51 4.84
CA GLY A 122 12.48 3.68 5.27
C GLY A 122 12.72 3.77 6.78
N VAL A 123 12.03 2.95 7.59
CA VAL A 123 12.17 2.95 9.06
C VAL A 123 13.31 2.03 9.51
N ASN A 124 13.43 0.85 8.90
CA ASN A 124 14.35 -0.22 9.34
C ASN A 124 15.29 -0.70 8.23
N ASN A 125 15.31 -0.05 7.07
CA ASN A 125 16.01 -0.52 5.85
C ASN A 125 15.78 -2.00 5.53
N SER A 126 14.59 -2.50 5.86
CA SER A 126 14.23 -3.92 5.70
C SER A 126 13.46 -4.10 4.40
N LEU A 127 13.85 -5.10 3.61
CA LEU A 127 13.19 -5.43 2.35
C LEU A 127 11.88 -6.20 2.62
N VAL A 128 10.77 -5.64 2.17
CA VAL A 128 9.45 -6.29 2.22
C VAL A 128 9.07 -6.74 0.82
N ILE A 129 8.72 -8.01 0.68
CA ILE A 129 8.29 -8.59 -0.60
C ILE A 129 6.96 -9.32 -0.38
N LYS A 130 5.94 -8.96 -1.16
CA LYS A 130 4.69 -9.69 -1.25
C LYS A 130 4.67 -10.45 -2.57
N ASP A 131 4.53 -11.78 -2.48
CA ASP A 131 4.65 -12.76 -3.57
C ASP A 131 6.04 -12.79 -4.25
N ILE A 132 6.97 -13.48 -3.57
CA ILE A 132 8.36 -13.60 -4.02
C ILE A 132 8.50 -14.38 -5.33
N GLN A 133 7.63 -15.36 -5.59
CA GLN A 133 7.72 -16.20 -6.80
C GLN A 133 7.42 -15.38 -8.05
N THR A 134 6.42 -14.51 -8.01
CA THR A 134 6.08 -13.66 -9.17
C THR A 134 7.11 -12.55 -9.36
N CYS A 135 7.58 -11.94 -8.27
CA CYS A 135 8.66 -10.94 -8.33
C CYS A 135 9.93 -11.56 -8.92
N LEU A 136 10.35 -12.73 -8.45
CA LEU A 136 11.49 -13.47 -9.00
C LEU A 136 11.27 -13.83 -10.47
N LYS A 137 10.11 -14.38 -10.86
CA LYS A 137 9.83 -14.73 -12.27
C LYS A 137 9.90 -13.53 -13.22
N ILE A 138 9.39 -12.37 -12.81
CA ILE A 138 9.42 -11.16 -13.64
C ILE A 138 10.83 -10.58 -13.71
N LEU A 139 11.59 -10.62 -12.61
CA LEU A 139 13.01 -10.26 -12.63
C LEU A 139 13.85 -11.21 -13.49
N PHE A 140 13.65 -12.53 -13.37
CA PHE A 140 14.32 -13.54 -14.20
C PHE A 140 13.90 -13.49 -15.69
N ALA A 141 12.66 -13.08 -15.99
CA ALA A 141 12.20 -12.95 -17.38
C ALA A 141 12.67 -11.66 -18.07
N ARG A 142 12.91 -10.58 -17.30
CA ARG A 142 13.40 -9.29 -17.84
C ARG A 142 14.93 -9.20 -17.88
N LEU A 143 15.65 -9.98 -17.09
CA LEU A 143 17.10 -9.99 -17.03
C LEU A 143 17.59 -11.38 -17.43
N GLN A 144 18.18 -11.50 -18.62
CA GLN A 144 18.87 -12.73 -19.07
C GLN A 144 20.19 -12.94 -18.29
N GLY A 145 20.12 -13.10 -16.97
CA GLY A 145 21.29 -13.22 -16.11
C GLY A 145 20.96 -13.77 -14.72
N GLY A 146 21.90 -14.52 -14.14
CA GLY A 146 21.75 -15.20 -12.85
C GLY A 146 21.55 -14.29 -11.63
N LEU A 147 21.37 -14.92 -10.46
CA LEU A 147 20.99 -14.27 -9.19
C LEU A 147 21.91 -13.11 -8.77
N ASP A 148 23.20 -13.19 -9.10
CA ASP A 148 24.20 -12.17 -8.75
C ASP A 148 24.05 -10.89 -9.58
N ILE A 149 23.73 -11.02 -10.87
CA ILE A 149 23.46 -9.89 -11.77
C ILE A 149 22.16 -9.20 -11.36
N MET A 150 21.17 -9.96 -10.90
CA MET A 150 19.91 -9.44 -10.36
C MET A 150 20.13 -8.62 -9.07
N MET A 151 20.91 -9.14 -8.12
CA MET A 151 21.30 -8.41 -6.91
C MET A 151 22.08 -7.15 -7.26
N MET A 152 22.97 -7.22 -8.25
CA MET A 152 23.74 -6.08 -8.73
C MET A 152 22.85 -5.04 -9.42
N HIS A 153 21.84 -5.43 -10.21
CA HIS A 153 20.92 -4.51 -10.88
C HIS A 153 19.90 -3.87 -9.92
N ILE A 154 19.42 -4.63 -8.93
CA ILE A 154 18.61 -4.09 -7.84
C ILE A 154 19.46 -3.13 -7.00
N LYS A 155 20.69 -3.51 -6.65
CA LYS A 155 21.63 -2.63 -5.94
C LYS A 155 21.99 -1.41 -6.78
N ASP A 156 22.17 -1.53 -8.09
CA ASP A 156 22.47 -0.41 -8.99
C ASP A 156 21.28 0.52 -9.12
N LYS A 157 20.05 0.02 -9.31
CA LYS A 157 18.87 0.88 -9.27
C LYS A 157 18.68 1.53 -7.91
N ILE A 158 18.90 0.80 -6.82
CA ILE A 158 18.89 1.36 -5.46
C ILE A 158 20.00 2.40 -5.31
N CYS A 159 21.19 2.18 -5.87
CA CYS A 159 22.32 3.12 -5.86
C CYS A 159 22.07 4.35 -6.74
N GLU A 160 21.46 4.21 -7.91
CA GLU A 160 21.03 5.33 -8.77
C GLU A 160 19.94 6.16 -8.08
N LEU A 161 19.05 5.51 -7.33
CA LEU A 161 18.07 6.15 -6.45
C LEU A 161 18.74 6.85 -5.25
N LEU A 162 19.76 6.25 -4.64
CA LEU A 162 20.55 6.85 -3.54
C LEU A 162 21.48 7.98 -4.03
N GLN A 163 21.91 7.95 -5.29
CA GLN A 163 22.70 8.98 -5.96
C GLN A 163 21.83 10.12 -6.54
N GLY A 164 20.50 10.09 -6.31
CA GLY A 164 19.58 11.16 -6.68
C GLY A 164 19.32 11.29 -8.19
N LYS A 165 19.61 10.25 -8.99
CA LYS A 165 19.41 10.26 -10.45
C LYS A 165 18.02 9.82 -10.90
N LEU A 166 17.22 9.25 -10.00
CA LEU A 166 15.80 8.96 -10.22
C LEU A 166 14.96 9.80 -9.27
N ASP A 167 13.91 10.46 -9.75
CA ASP A 167 12.93 11.15 -8.91
C ASP A 167 12.24 10.12 -7.98
N PRO A 168 12.49 10.15 -6.66
CA PRO A 168 12.01 9.11 -5.77
C PRO A 168 10.55 9.36 -5.45
N VAL A 169 9.64 8.57 -6.03
CA VAL A 169 8.25 8.59 -5.57
C VAL A 169 8.20 7.82 -4.25
N THR A 170 8.06 8.55 -3.14
CA THR A 170 8.00 7.96 -1.80
C THR A 170 6.56 7.55 -1.49
N PHE A 171 6.38 6.31 -1.03
CA PHE A 171 5.05 5.75 -0.77
C PHE A 171 4.88 5.41 0.71
N ALA A 172 3.70 5.67 1.25
CA ALA A 172 3.32 5.26 2.58
C ALA A 172 2.11 4.34 2.55
N ILE A 173 2.19 3.24 3.29
CA ILE A 173 1.09 2.34 3.52
C ILE A 173 0.42 2.70 4.84
N THR A 174 -0.87 2.98 4.76
CA THR A 174 -1.75 3.14 5.91
C THR A 174 -2.68 1.93 5.95
N LYS A 175 -2.87 1.36 7.14
CA LYS A 175 -3.67 0.16 7.39
C LYS A 175 -4.45 0.32 8.70
N GLN A 176 -5.61 -0.32 8.80
CA GLN A 176 -6.36 -0.42 10.05
C GLN A 176 -5.67 -1.34 11.07
#